data_AF-A0A4R1ZZT1-F1
#
_entry.id   AF-A0A4R1ZZT1-F1
#
_cell.length_a   1.000
_cell.length_b   1.000
_cell.length_c   1.000
_cell.angle_alpha   90.00
_cell.angle_beta   90.00
_cell.angle_gamma   90.00
#
_symmetry.space_group_name_H-M   'P 1'
#
loop_
_entity.id
_entity.type
_entity.pdbx_description
1 polymer ?
#
loop_
_entity_poly.entity_id
_entity_poly.type
_entity_poly.pdbx_seq_one_letter_code
_entity_poly.pdbx_strand_id
1 'polypeptide(L)'
;MVTLTGDIDGKTGLIPTNISDVDYLEYSRKLKRVMFHIGNKVLYAAGTFEYWVDLIRNSGYTNFMIVDRNNAVNLNNIKLLDPVFKKAYFEYEISDRVNGGCSMSWDKYNKVNELIGVHSPNAKIITNL
;
A
#
# COMPACT_ATOMS: atom_id res chain seq x y z
N MET A 1 -5.88 -14.20 5.44
CA MET A 1 -4.87 -13.97 6.51
C MET A 1 -3.52 -14.47 6.03
N VAL A 2 -2.44 -13.78 6.40
CA VAL A 2 -1.06 -14.17 6.10
C VAL A 2 -0.22 -14.04 7.38
N THR A 3 0.90 -14.73 7.45
CA THR A 3 1.88 -14.54 8.53
C THR A 3 3.08 -13.75 8.02
N LEU A 4 3.41 -12.66 8.71
CA LEU A 4 4.53 -11.76 8.40
C LEU A 4 5.50 -11.68 9.59
N THR A 5 6.63 -11.00 9.43
CA THR A 5 7.58 -10.71 10.53
C THR A 5 7.56 -9.24 10.91
N GLY A 6 7.81 -8.92 12.19
CA GLY A 6 7.90 -7.54 12.67
C GLY A 6 9.26 -6.87 12.38
N ASP A 7 10.25 -7.65 11.96
CA ASP A 7 11.59 -7.17 11.63
C ASP A 7 12.21 -7.97 10.47
N ILE A 8 13.29 -7.43 9.92
CA ILE A 8 13.99 -7.99 8.76
C ILE A 8 14.84 -9.24 9.09
N ASP A 9 15.21 -9.41 10.37
CA ASP A 9 16.04 -10.52 10.87
C ASP A 9 15.20 -11.72 11.35
N GLY A 10 13.87 -11.56 11.48
CA GLY A 10 12.95 -12.57 11.98
C GLY A 10 12.96 -12.77 13.50
N LYS A 11 13.50 -11.81 14.26
CA LYS A 11 13.66 -11.94 15.73
C LYS A 11 12.37 -11.72 16.52
N THR A 12 11.43 -10.98 15.96
CA THR A 12 10.12 -10.68 16.55
C THR A 12 9.10 -11.80 16.36
N GLY A 13 9.45 -12.84 15.58
CA GLY A 13 8.60 -13.98 15.34
C GLY A 13 7.51 -13.74 14.28
N LEU A 14 6.49 -14.60 14.33
CA LEU A 14 5.41 -14.67 13.36
C LEU A 14 4.20 -13.85 13.81
N ILE A 15 3.76 -12.92 12.96
CA ILE A 15 2.64 -12.01 13.22
C ILE A 15 1.50 -12.33 12.25
N PRO A 16 0.40 -12.94 12.73
CA PRO A 16 -0.81 -13.11 11.95
C PRO A 16 -1.35 -11.75 11.53
N THR A 17 -1.58 -11.59 10.24
CA THR A 17 -1.97 -10.32 9.62
C THR A 17 -3.17 -10.53 8.72
N ASN A 18 -4.19 -9.70 8.90
CA ASN A 18 -5.33 -9.66 8.00
C ASN A 18 -4.98 -8.79 6.78
N ILE A 19 -5.15 -9.34 5.58
CA ILE A 19 -4.77 -8.67 4.33
C ILE A 19 -5.67 -7.47 4.05
N SER A 20 -6.92 -7.47 4.52
CA SER A 20 -7.82 -6.31 4.37
C SER A 20 -7.30 -5.06 5.05
N ASP A 21 -6.50 -5.23 6.10
CA ASP A 21 -5.97 -4.12 6.90
C ASP A 21 -4.70 -3.54 6.26
N VAL A 22 -4.14 -4.22 5.25
CA VAL A 22 -2.94 -3.76 4.54
C VAL A 22 -3.32 -2.63 3.60
N ASP A 23 -2.66 -1.50 3.80
CA ASP A 23 -2.86 -0.27 3.04
C ASP A 23 -2.14 -0.34 1.69
N TYR A 24 -0.88 -0.72 1.72
CA TYR A 24 -0.08 -0.92 0.52
C TYR A 24 1.14 -1.82 0.79
N LEU A 25 1.67 -2.37 -0.30
CA LEU A 25 2.92 -3.10 -0.33
C LEU A 25 3.99 -2.24 -0.98
N GLU A 26 5.19 -2.32 -0.44
CA GLU A 26 6.39 -1.70 -1.00
C GLU A 26 7.54 -2.71 -1.04
N TYR A 27 8.29 -2.76 -2.13
CA TYR A 27 9.55 -3.49 -2.16
C TYR A 27 10.75 -2.59 -1.89
N SER A 28 11.40 -2.85 -0.76
CA SER A 28 12.65 -2.17 -0.41
C SER A 28 13.85 -2.95 -0.94
N ARG A 29 14.51 -2.41 -1.96
CA ARG A 29 15.76 -2.96 -2.50
C ARG A 29 16.88 -3.02 -1.46
N LYS A 30 16.92 -2.03 -0.56
CA LYS A 30 17.93 -1.94 0.51
C LYS A 30 17.76 -3.09 1.51
N LEU A 31 16.52 -3.38 1.89
CA LEU A 31 16.20 -4.41 2.87
C LEU A 31 16.05 -5.81 2.24
N LYS A 32 15.84 -5.88 0.91
CA LYS A 32 15.48 -7.11 0.19
C LYS A 32 14.27 -7.79 0.83
N ARG A 33 13.24 -6.98 1.11
CA ARG A 33 11.99 -7.40 1.74
C ARG A 33 10.82 -6.71 1.06
N VAL A 34 9.69 -7.40 1.04
CA VAL A 34 8.39 -6.79 0.80
C VAL A 34 7.88 -6.27 2.14
N MET A 35 7.57 -4.98 2.17
CA MET A 35 7.05 -4.24 3.31
C MET A 35 5.54 -4.15 3.16
N PHE A 36 4.82 -4.51 4.20
CA PHE A 36 3.37 -4.42 4.32
C PHE A 36 3.08 -3.27 5.27
N HIS A 37 2.62 -2.15 4.70
CA HIS A 37 2.24 -0.96 5.45
C HIS A 37 0.79 -1.10 5.92
N ILE A 38 0.57 -0.93 7.22
CA ILE A 38 -0.73 -1.12 7.89
C ILE A 38 -0.87 0.00 8.93
N GLY A 39 -1.56 1.09 8.60
CA GLY A 39 -1.56 2.29 9.42
C GLY A 39 -0.12 2.76 9.73
N ASN A 40 0.20 2.90 11.02
CA ASN A 40 1.52 3.36 11.47
C ASN A 40 2.56 2.23 11.68
N LYS A 41 2.26 0.99 11.31
CA LYS A 41 3.19 -0.14 11.43
C LYS A 41 3.60 -0.67 10.06
N VAL A 42 4.80 -1.23 10.02
CA VAL A 42 5.34 -1.93 8.84
C VAL A 42 5.71 -3.35 9.26
N LEU A 43 5.22 -4.32 8.51
CA LEU A 43 5.59 -5.73 8.63
C LEU A 43 6.35 -6.17 7.39
N TYR A 44 7.09 -7.27 7.49
CA TYR A 44 8.03 -7.70 6.47
C TYR A 44 7.74 -9.13 6.01
N ALA A 45 8.02 -9.37 4.73
CA ALA A 45 8.07 -10.71 4.17
C ALA A 45 9.29 -10.89 3.27
N ALA A 46 9.78 -12.12 3.22
CA ALA A 46 10.73 -12.57 2.20
C ALA A 46 9.99 -12.91 0.89
N GLY A 47 10.73 -13.01 -0.21
CA GLY A 47 10.19 -13.27 -1.54
C GLY A 47 10.15 -12.03 -2.43
N THR A 48 9.52 -12.15 -3.60
CA THR A 48 9.45 -11.05 -4.57
C THR A 48 8.17 -10.24 -4.41
N PHE A 49 8.23 -8.99 -4.83
CA PHE A 49 7.07 -8.09 -4.85
C PHE A 49 5.90 -8.65 -5.65
N GLU A 50 6.15 -9.06 -6.89
CA GLU A 50 5.13 -9.59 -7.80
C GLU A 50 4.48 -10.86 -7.25
N TYR A 51 5.27 -11.78 -6.68
CA TYR A 51 4.74 -12.97 -6.02
C TYR A 51 3.72 -12.62 -4.95
N TRP A 52 4.04 -11.65 -4.07
CA TRP A 52 3.14 -11.26 -3.00
C TRP A 52 1.86 -10.61 -3.52
N VAL A 53 1.96 -9.72 -4.50
CA VAL A 53 0.80 -9.07 -5.09
C VAL A 53 -0.12 -10.11 -5.76
N ASP A 54 0.44 -11.04 -6.53
CA ASP A 54 -0.34 -12.06 -7.23
C ASP A 54 -0.93 -13.09 -6.26
N LEU A 55 -0.17 -13.51 -5.25
CA LEU A 55 -0.68 -14.38 -4.18
C LEU A 55 -1.89 -13.76 -3.48
N ILE A 56 -1.80 -12.48 -3.12
CA ILE A 56 -2.87 -11.74 -2.45
C ILE A 56 -4.12 -11.68 -3.33
N ARG A 57 -3.98 -11.28 -4.59
CA ARG A 57 -5.09 -11.21 -5.55
C ARG A 57 -5.75 -12.57 -5.76
N ASN A 58 -4.95 -13.62 -5.98
CA ASN A 58 -5.43 -14.99 -6.18
C ASN A 58 -6.03 -15.60 -4.91
N SER A 59 -5.79 -15.00 -3.74
CA SER A 59 -6.43 -15.35 -2.47
C SER A 59 -7.77 -14.62 -2.24
N GLY A 60 -8.28 -13.89 -3.24
CA GLY A 60 -9.59 -13.21 -3.21
C GLY A 60 -9.53 -11.72 -2.87
N TYR A 61 -8.35 -11.15 -2.59
CA TYR A 61 -8.19 -9.72 -2.31
C TYR A 61 -7.84 -8.97 -3.61
N THR A 62 -8.83 -8.83 -4.49
CA THR A 62 -8.63 -8.38 -5.88
C THR A 62 -8.28 -6.90 -6.04
N ASN A 63 -8.44 -6.08 -4.98
CA ASN A 63 -8.34 -4.62 -5.06
C ASN A 63 -6.93 -4.09 -4.82
N PHE A 64 -5.92 -4.96 -4.76
CA PHE A 64 -4.53 -4.55 -4.79
C PHE A 64 -4.12 -4.18 -6.20
N MET A 65 -3.60 -2.98 -6.42
CA MET A 65 -3.18 -2.46 -7.72
C MET A 65 -1.70 -2.11 -7.72
N ILE A 66 -0.93 -2.63 -8.68
CA ILE A 66 0.48 -2.23 -8.86
C ILE A 66 0.48 -0.82 -9.46
N VAL A 67 1.10 0.11 -8.74
CA VAL A 67 1.08 1.55 -9.06
C VAL A 67 2.45 2.12 -9.42
N ASP A 68 3.52 1.39 -9.17
CA ASP A 68 4.82 1.59 -9.80
C ASP A 68 5.65 0.29 -9.73
N ARG A 69 6.96 0.36 -10.00
CA ARG A 69 7.86 -0.79 -10.01
C ARG A 69 8.06 -1.48 -8.65
N ASN A 70 7.77 -0.79 -7.54
CA ASN A 70 8.00 -1.27 -6.18
C ASN A 70 6.74 -1.22 -5.32
N ASN A 71 5.66 -0.56 -5.75
CA ASN A 71 4.51 -0.26 -4.92
C ASN A 71 3.21 -0.84 -5.47
N ALA A 72 2.38 -1.38 -4.57
CA ALA A 72 1.01 -1.75 -4.86
C ALA A 72 0.06 -1.27 -3.75
N VAL A 73 -1.01 -0.57 -4.12
CA VAL A 73 -1.99 -0.03 -3.16
C VAL A 73 -3.20 -0.95 -3.03
N ASN A 74 -3.76 -1.04 -1.83
CA ASN A 74 -5.11 -1.55 -1.64
C ASN A 74 -6.10 -0.40 -1.90
N LEU A 75 -6.85 -0.50 -3.00
CA LEU A 75 -7.78 0.55 -3.39
C LEU A 75 -8.85 0.82 -2.34
N ASN A 76 -9.21 -0.16 -1.50
CA ASN A 76 -10.27 0.00 -0.50
C ASN A 76 -9.86 0.89 0.68
N ASN A 77 -8.56 0.98 0.97
CA ASN A 77 -8.06 1.64 2.17
C ASN A 77 -7.64 3.10 1.92
N ILE A 78 -7.65 3.54 0.66
CA ILE A 78 -7.25 4.90 0.31
C ILE A 78 -8.26 5.88 0.91
N LYS A 79 -7.77 6.86 1.67
CA LYS A 79 -8.56 7.96 2.23
C LYS A 79 -8.31 9.28 1.52
N LEU A 80 -7.08 9.51 1.05
CA LEU A 80 -6.73 10.73 0.31
C LEU A 80 -5.87 10.41 -0.92
N LEU A 81 -6.10 11.15 -2.01
CA LEU A 81 -5.26 11.17 -3.20
C LEU A 81 -4.65 12.55 -3.39
N ASP A 82 -3.33 12.61 -3.53
CA ASP A 82 -2.61 13.86 -3.81
C ASP A 82 -2.21 13.93 -5.29
N PRO A 83 -2.82 14.85 -6.06
CA PRO A 83 -2.53 14.99 -7.48
C PRO A 83 -1.19 15.66 -7.77
N VAL A 84 -0.55 16.33 -6.81
CA VAL A 84 0.75 17.00 -6.98
C VAL A 84 1.86 15.98 -6.82
N PHE A 85 1.86 15.24 -5.72
CA PHE A 85 2.89 14.24 -5.43
C PHE A 85 2.58 12.85 -6.00
N LYS A 86 1.39 12.66 -6.58
CA LYS A 86 0.91 11.38 -7.12
C LYS A 86 0.94 10.29 -6.04
N LYS A 87 0.37 10.61 -4.89
CA LYS A 87 0.39 9.75 -3.70
C LYS A 87 -1.00 9.36 -3.25
N ALA A 88 -1.09 8.16 -2.67
CA ALA A 88 -2.23 7.72 -1.89
C ALA A 88 -1.87 7.74 -0.41
N TYR A 89 -2.80 8.25 0.40
CA TYR A 89 -2.72 8.20 1.86
C TYR A 89 -3.90 7.43 2.41
N PHE A 90 -3.65 6.79 3.55
CA PHE A 90 -4.57 5.84 4.20
C PHE A 90 -5.10 6.39 5.53
N GLU A 91 -4.75 7.64 5.83
CA GLU A 91 -5.28 8.46 6.92
C GLU A 91 -5.76 9.81 6.39
N TYR A 92 -6.76 10.42 7.04
CA TYR A 92 -7.24 11.76 6.68
C TYR A 92 -6.29 12.86 7.19
N GLU A 93 -5.64 12.63 8.32
CA GLU A 93 -4.64 13.53 8.88
C GLU A 93 -3.25 13.07 8.43
N ILE A 94 -2.62 13.84 7.56
CA ILE A 94 -1.29 13.52 7.03
C ILE A 94 -0.24 14.29 7.83
N SER A 95 0.53 13.58 8.65
CA SER A 95 1.64 14.16 9.42
C SER A 95 2.86 14.49 8.57
N ASP A 96 3.12 13.72 7.50
CA ASP A 96 4.21 13.94 6.56
C ASP A 96 3.76 13.68 5.12
N ARG A 97 3.51 14.76 4.36
CA ARG A 97 3.12 14.65 2.93
C ARG A 97 4.28 14.20 2.04
N VAL A 98 5.51 14.50 2.43
CA VAL A 98 6.71 14.30 1.60
C VAL A 98 7.21 12.86 1.70
N ASN A 99 7.24 12.28 2.90
CA ASN A 99 7.74 10.92 3.10
C ASN A 99 6.64 9.90 3.42
N GLY A 100 5.45 10.35 3.81
CA GLY A 100 4.31 9.46 4.04
C GLY A 100 3.59 9.04 2.75
N GLY A 101 2.77 8.00 2.89
CA GLY A 101 1.90 7.47 1.84
C GLY A 101 2.61 6.64 0.78
N CYS A 102 1.83 6.16 -0.18
CA CYS A 102 2.31 5.34 -1.29
C CYS A 102 2.46 6.20 -2.56
N SER A 103 3.67 6.30 -3.10
CA SER A 103 3.93 6.95 -4.39
C SER A 103 3.46 6.09 -5.57
N MET A 104 3.20 6.75 -6.71
CA MET A 104 2.72 6.11 -7.93
C MET A 104 3.36 6.75 -9.16
N SER A 105 3.41 6.01 -10.27
CA SER A 105 3.64 6.64 -11.57
C SER A 105 2.42 7.46 -12.01
N TRP A 106 2.63 8.41 -12.93
CA TRP A 106 1.56 9.28 -13.42
C TRP A 106 0.38 8.50 -14.03
N ASP A 107 0.66 7.52 -14.91
CA ASP A 107 -0.38 6.70 -15.54
C ASP A 107 -1.20 5.92 -14.50
N LYS A 108 -0.51 5.37 -13.51
CA LYS A 108 -1.14 4.56 -12.46
C LYS A 108 -1.95 5.43 -11.51
N TYR A 109 -1.48 6.63 -11.19
CA TYR A 109 -2.27 7.60 -10.44
C TYR A 109 -3.60 7.90 -11.13
N ASN A 110 -3.57 8.21 -12.43
CA ASN A 110 -4.79 8.52 -13.18
C ASN A 110 -5.76 7.33 -13.12
N LYS A 111 -5.23 6.11 -13.26
CA LYS A 111 -6.05 4.91 -13.17
C LYS A 111 -6.65 4.68 -11.77
N VAL A 112 -5.88 4.93 -10.70
CA VAL A 112 -6.39 4.90 -9.33
C VAL A 112 -7.48 5.95 -9.13
N ASN A 113 -7.28 7.16 -9.65
CA ASN A 113 -8.25 8.26 -9.56
C ASN A 113 -9.58 7.94 -10.27
N GLU A 114 -9.57 7.19 -11.38
CA GLU A 114 -10.80 6.69 -12.02
C GLU A 114 -11.56 5.68 -11.16
N LEU A 115 -10.83 4.84 -10.42
CA LEU A 115 -11.38 3.71 -9.67
C LEU A 115 -11.79 4.08 -8.24
N ILE A 116 -11.27 5.19 -7.72
CA ILE A 116 -11.38 5.50 -6.29
C ILE A 116 -12.82 5.65 -5.81
N GLY A 117 -13.71 6.25 -6.61
CA GLY A 117 -15.12 6.43 -6.23
C GLY A 117 -15.89 5.12 -6.06
N VAL A 118 -15.42 4.04 -6.69
CA VAL A 118 -16.01 2.69 -6.57
C VAL A 118 -15.48 1.96 -5.35
N HIS A 119 -14.16 2.02 -5.12
CA HIS A 119 -13.49 1.23 -4.09
C HIS A 119 -13.42 1.93 -2.72
N SER A 120 -13.32 3.26 -2.71
CA SER A 120 -13.27 4.10 -1.52
C SER A 120 -14.14 5.35 -1.72
N PRO A 121 -15.48 5.22 -1.63
CA PRO A 121 -16.40 6.32 -1.92
C PRO A 121 -16.24 7.55 -1.01
N ASN A 122 -15.60 7.38 0.15
CA ASN A 122 -15.31 8.48 1.09
C ASN A 122 -13.92 9.10 0.91
N ALA A 123 -13.10 8.57 -0.01
CA ALA A 123 -11.80 9.12 -0.29
C ALA A 123 -11.91 10.54 -0.88
N LYS A 124 -10.97 11.41 -0.53
CA LYS A 124 -10.93 12.79 -1.04
C LYS A 124 -9.70 13.03 -1.88
N ILE A 125 -9.85 13.78 -2.95
CA ILE A 125 -8.71 14.32 -3.69
C ILE A 125 -8.27 15.58 -2.94
N ILE A 126 -6.98 15.66 -2.58
CA ILE A 126 -6.43 16.84 -1.93
C ILE A 126 -6.45 17.96 -2.95
N THR A 127 -7.34 18.93 -2.74
CA THR A 127 -7.33 20.21 -3.43
C THR A 127 -6.42 21.14 -2.66
N ASN A 128 -5.26 21.48 -3.22
CA ASN A 128 -4.52 22.63 -2.72
C ASN A 128 -5.30 23.88 -3.12
N LEU A 129 -5.72 24.68 -2.14
CA LEU A 129 -5.88 26.12 -2.33
C LEU A 129 -4.48 26.75 -2.44
#